data_AF-A0A511Y8M6-F1
#
_entry.id   AF-A0A511Y8M6-F1
#
_cell.length_a   1.000
_cell.length_b   1.000
_cell.length_c   1.000
_cell.angle_alpha   90.00
_cell.angle_beta   90.00
_cell.angle_gamma   90.00
#
_symmetry.space_group_name_H-M   'P 1'
#
loop_
_entity.id
_entity.type
_entity.pdbx_description
1 polymer ?
#
loop_
_entity_poly.entity_id
_entity_poly.type
_entity_poly.pdbx_seq_one_letter_code
_entity_poly.pdbx_strand_id
1 'polypeptide(L)'
;MKDTDWKAGTLDGFDDILYGGFGVFEGGEEIEIIWKESQKSKEDLGLEPTRNFYQNKIRQGKPFDIQLMQQKLEDLLSGKGQTLFEILVEIIESHKNITLILE
;
A
#
# COMPACT_ATOMS: atom_id res chain seq x y z
N MET A 1 21.12 -1.69 -2.24
CA MET A 1 21.73 -1.59 -3.59
C MET A 1 21.07 -0.41 -4.29
N LYS A 2 21.87 0.56 -4.71
CA LYS A 2 21.41 1.69 -5.54
C LYS A 2 21.35 1.23 -7.01
N ASP A 3 20.40 1.77 -7.78
CA ASP A 3 20.28 1.53 -9.24
C ASP A 3 19.79 0.14 -9.69
N THR A 4 18.89 -0.49 -8.92
CA THR A 4 18.21 -1.74 -9.30
C THR A 4 16.71 -1.53 -9.56
N ASP A 5 16.17 -2.17 -10.60
CA ASP A 5 14.72 -2.16 -10.90
C ASP A 5 13.98 -3.14 -9.97
N TRP A 6 13.65 -2.71 -8.74
CA TRP A 6 12.85 -3.53 -7.83
C TRP A 6 11.38 -3.53 -8.23
N LYS A 7 10.77 -4.72 -8.30
CA LYS A 7 9.32 -4.88 -8.40
C LYS A 7 8.77 -5.27 -7.03
N ALA A 8 8.20 -4.30 -6.31
CA ALA A 8 7.35 -4.61 -5.16
C ALA A 8 6.05 -5.24 -5.70
N GLY A 9 5.92 -6.56 -5.57
CA GLY A 9 4.77 -7.32 -6.09
C GLY A 9 3.56 -7.35 -5.15
N THR A 10 3.71 -6.89 -3.90
CA THR A 10 2.72 -6.98 -2.82
C THR A 10 2.78 -5.74 -1.94
N LEU A 11 1.75 -5.54 -1.10
CA LEU A 11 1.74 -4.50 -0.07
C LEU A 11 2.80 -4.77 1.01
N ASP A 12 3.00 -6.04 1.40
CA ASP A 12 4.06 -6.43 2.35
C ASP A 12 5.44 -6.09 1.79
N GLY A 13 5.68 -6.32 0.50
CA GLY A 13 6.94 -5.95 -0.13
C GLY A 13 7.14 -4.44 -0.27
N PHE A 14 6.05 -3.66 -0.30
CA PHE A 14 6.13 -2.20 -0.20
C PHE A 14 6.50 -1.76 1.22
N ASP A 15 5.85 -2.35 2.24
CA ASP A 15 6.16 -2.12 3.66
C ASP A 15 7.63 -2.45 3.99
N ASP A 16 8.13 -3.59 3.49
CA ASP A 16 9.51 -4.03 3.66
C ASP A 16 10.53 -2.98 3.16
N ILE A 17 10.24 -2.31 2.04
CA ILE A 17 11.12 -1.27 1.44
C ILE A 17 11.25 -0.06 2.37
N LEU A 18 10.21 0.27 3.12
CA LEU A 18 10.17 1.46 3.97
C LEU A 18 11.03 1.32 5.23
N TYR A 19 11.38 0.10 5.65
CA TYR A 19 12.33 -0.13 6.75
C TYR A 19 13.75 0.35 6.43
N GLY A 20 14.09 0.54 5.16
CA GLY A 20 15.42 0.98 4.73
C GLY A 20 16.52 -0.07 4.97
N GLY A 21 17.77 0.36 4.92
CA GLY A 21 18.94 -0.53 5.06
C GLY A 21 19.27 -1.33 3.79
N PHE A 22 18.46 -1.17 2.73
CA PHE A 22 18.76 -1.63 1.39
C PHE A 22 18.34 -0.59 0.35
N GLY A 23 19.27 0.25 -0.08
CA GLY A 23 18.94 1.26 -1.11
C GLY A 23 19.69 2.55 -0.90
N VAL A 24 18.94 3.64 -0.80
CA VAL A 24 19.45 5.02 -0.73
C VAL A 24 19.48 5.56 0.70
N PHE A 25 18.60 5.07 1.58
CA PHE A 25 18.55 5.45 2.99
C PHE A 25 18.83 4.27 3.90
N GLU A 26 19.46 4.56 5.04
CA GLU A 26 19.83 3.58 6.06
C GLU A 26 18.61 3.18 6.90
N GLY A 27 18.72 2.04 7.59
CA GLY A 27 17.65 1.58 8.47
C GLY A 27 17.42 2.54 9.64
N GLY A 28 16.18 3.03 9.79
CA GLY A 28 15.80 3.98 10.84
C GLY A 28 16.26 5.42 10.61
N GLU A 29 16.79 5.75 9.43
CA GLU A 29 17.06 7.12 9.02
C GLU A 29 15.75 7.92 8.96
N GLU A 30 15.74 9.14 9.48
CA GLU A 30 14.60 10.04 9.38
C GLU A 30 14.45 10.53 7.93
N ILE A 31 13.35 10.21 7.28
CA ILE A 31 13.08 10.57 5.89
C ILE A 31 11.72 11.23 5.71
N GLU A 32 11.61 12.03 4.65
CA GLU A 32 10.36 12.65 4.22
C GLU A 32 9.94 12.04 2.87
N ILE A 33 8.69 11.61 2.79
CA ILE A 33 8.06 11.16 1.54
C ILE A 33 7.06 12.23 1.12
N ILE A 34 7.31 12.87 -0.02
CA ILE A 34 6.37 13.80 -0.64
C ILE A 34 5.61 13.05 -1.74
N TRP A 35 4.35 12.73 -1.48
CA TRP A 35 3.46 12.13 -2.47
C TRP A 35 2.77 13.24 -3.27
N LYS A 36 3.37 13.58 -4.40
CA LYS A 36 2.81 14.57 -5.35
C LYS A 36 1.57 14.04 -6.04
N GLU A 37 0.58 14.91 -6.25
CA GLU A 37 -0.70 14.56 -6.88
C GLU A 37 -1.42 13.44 -6.08
N SER A 38 -1.26 13.49 -4.76
CA SER A 38 -1.87 12.57 -3.80
C SER A 38 -3.40 12.60 -3.88
N GLN A 39 -4.00 13.77 -4.14
CA GLN A 39 -5.45 13.89 -4.33
C GLN A 39 -5.93 13.10 -5.55
N LYS A 40 -5.22 13.19 -6.67
CA LYS A 40 -5.51 12.36 -7.85
C LYS A 40 -5.30 10.88 -7.53
N SER A 41 -4.22 10.55 -6.83
CA SER A 41 -3.94 9.17 -6.40
C SER A 41 -5.05 8.61 -5.50
N LYS A 42 -5.66 9.43 -4.65
CA LYS A 42 -6.80 9.05 -3.80
C LYS A 42 -8.02 8.68 -4.62
N GLU A 43 -8.26 9.37 -5.74
CA GLU A 43 -9.33 9.04 -6.68
C GLU A 43 -8.99 7.76 -7.46
N ASP A 44 -7.78 7.69 -8.02
CA ASP A 44 -7.29 6.58 -8.85
C ASP A 44 -7.02 5.28 -8.07
N LEU A 45 -6.89 5.35 -6.74
CA LEU A 45 -6.72 4.22 -5.82
C LEU A 45 -7.90 4.09 -4.82
N GLY A 46 -9.03 4.72 -5.14
CA GLY A 46 -10.24 4.73 -4.31
C GLY A 46 -11.04 3.44 -4.36
N LEU A 47 -12.37 3.55 -4.23
CA LEU A 47 -13.28 2.42 -4.05
C LEU A 47 -13.22 1.37 -5.17
N GLU A 48 -13.39 1.79 -6.44
CA GLU A 48 -13.46 0.86 -7.58
C GLU A 48 -12.12 0.11 -7.83
N PRO A 49 -10.95 0.77 -7.84
CA PRO A 49 -9.66 0.08 -7.89
C PRO A 49 -9.48 -0.94 -6.76
N THR A 50 -9.86 -0.57 -5.54
CA THR A 50 -9.73 -1.44 -4.36
C THR A 50 -10.66 -2.64 -4.44
N ARG A 51 -11.91 -2.43 -4.91
CA ARG A 51 -12.85 -3.52 -5.19
C ARG A 51 -12.26 -4.50 -6.20
N ASN A 52 -11.76 -3.98 -7.32
CA ASN A 52 -11.15 -4.80 -8.37
C ASN A 52 -9.94 -5.58 -7.85
N PHE A 53 -9.13 -4.97 -6.99
CA PHE A 53 -7.99 -5.63 -6.35
C PHE A 53 -8.43 -6.85 -5.52
N TYR A 54 -9.43 -6.72 -4.65
CA TYR A 54 -9.94 -7.86 -3.87
C TYR A 54 -10.63 -8.90 -4.76
N GLN A 55 -11.47 -8.49 -5.70
CA GLN A 55 -12.13 -9.40 -6.64
C GLN A 55 -11.13 -10.21 -7.48
N ASN A 56 -10.03 -9.59 -7.91
CA ASN A 56 -8.97 -10.28 -8.64
C ASN A 56 -8.30 -11.34 -7.78
N LYS A 57 -8.01 -11.05 -6.50
CA LYS A 57 -7.45 -12.05 -5.57
C LYS A 57 -8.41 -13.21 -5.31
N ILE A 58 -9.69 -12.92 -5.11
CA ILE A 58 -10.75 -13.93 -4.97
C ILE A 58 -10.82 -14.83 -6.21
N ARG A 59 -10.81 -14.23 -7.42
CA ARG A 59 -10.85 -14.97 -8.69
C ARG A 59 -9.61 -15.83 -8.90
N GLN A 60 -8.43 -15.35 -8.52
CA GLN A 60 -7.18 -16.11 -8.63
C GLN A 60 -7.16 -17.31 -7.67
N GLY A 61 -7.76 -17.19 -6.49
CA GLY A 61 -7.77 -18.25 -5.49
C GLY A 61 -6.40 -18.42 -4.83
N LYS A 62 -5.86 -19.64 -4.77
CA LYS A 62 -4.54 -19.88 -4.17
C LYS A 62 -3.46 -19.08 -4.93
N PRO A 63 -2.50 -18.45 -4.23
CA PRO A 63 -2.17 -18.60 -2.81
C PRO A 63 -2.96 -17.71 -1.83
N PHE A 64 -3.92 -16.91 -2.31
CA PHE A 64 -4.65 -15.97 -1.47
C PHE A 64 -5.67 -16.67 -0.56
N ASP A 65 -5.83 -16.12 0.64
CA ASP A 65 -6.94 -16.47 1.52
C ASP A 65 -8.23 -15.84 0.98
N ILE A 66 -9.04 -16.66 0.31
CA ILE A 66 -10.28 -16.22 -0.33
C ILE A 66 -11.28 -15.68 0.70
N GLN A 67 -11.37 -16.28 1.88
CA GLN A 67 -12.33 -15.86 2.92
C GLN A 67 -11.94 -14.49 3.46
N LEU A 68 -10.64 -14.27 3.74
CA LEU A 68 -10.14 -12.97 4.16
C LEU A 68 -10.38 -11.90 3.09
N MET A 69 -10.15 -12.21 1.81
CA MET A 69 -10.38 -11.25 0.73
C MET A 69 -11.86 -10.92 0.52
N GLN A 70 -12.76 -11.89 0.72
CA GLN A 70 -14.20 -11.65 0.71
C GLN A 70 -14.61 -10.72 1.85
N GLN A 71 -14.12 -10.96 3.07
CA GLN A 71 -14.39 -10.10 4.22
C GLN A 71 -13.90 -8.66 3.96
N LYS A 72 -12.66 -8.49 3.48
CA LYS A 72 -12.13 -7.15 3.15
C LYS A 72 -12.95 -6.44 2.07
N LEU A 73 -13.46 -7.18 1.09
CA LEU A 73 -14.35 -6.63 0.06
C LEU A 73 -15.70 -6.18 0.66
N GLU A 74 -16.30 -6.95 1.56
CA GLU A 74 -17.54 -6.59 2.25
C GLU A 74 -17.36 -5.37 3.16
N ASP A 75 -16.24 -5.31 3.90
CA ASP A 75 -15.91 -4.16 4.74
C ASP A 75 -15.75 -2.91 3.88
N LEU A 76 -15.03 -3.00 2.76
CA LEU A 76 -14.88 -1.90 1.80
C LEU A 76 -16.24 -1.42 1.28
N LEU A 77 -17.12 -2.34 0.85
CA LEU A 77 -18.44 -2.00 0.30
C LEU A 77 -19.41 -1.43 1.34
N SER A 78 -19.23 -1.79 2.62
CA SER A 78 -20.03 -1.25 3.73
C SER A 78 -19.47 0.05 4.31
N GLY A 79 -18.38 0.58 3.74
CA GLY A 79 -17.73 1.81 4.20
C GLY A 79 -16.94 1.65 5.51
N LYS A 80 -16.64 0.41 5.91
CA LYS A 80 -15.86 0.09 7.11
C LYS A 80 -14.40 -0.28 6.79
N GLY A 81 -14.15 -0.69 5.55
CA GLY A 81 -12.83 -1.05 5.05
C GLY A 81 -12.15 0.11 4.33
N GLN A 82 -10.83 0.03 4.23
CA GLN A 82 -9.99 1.04 3.59
C GLN A 82 -9.84 0.80 2.09
N THR A 83 -9.68 1.91 1.37
CA THR A 83 -9.20 1.96 -0.01
C THR A 83 -7.69 1.65 -0.09
N LEU A 84 -7.20 1.32 -1.29
CA LEU A 84 -5.77 1.13 -1.52
C LEU A 84 -4.97 2.38 -1.17
N PHE A 85 -5.51 3.57 -1.45
CA PHE A 85 -4.88 4.82 -1.03
C PHE A 85 -4.68 4.88 0.49
N GLU A 86 -5.75 4.64 1.24
CA GLU A 86 -5.72 4.67 2.72
C GLU A 86 -4.80 3.59 3.29
N ILE A 87 -4.76 2.40 2.69
CA ILE A 87 -3.84 1.33 3.10
C ILE A 87 -2.38 1.75 2.87
N LEU A 88 -2.07 2.37 1.73
CA LEU A 88 -0.70 2.83 1.46
C LEU A 88 -0.27 3.95 2.42
N VAL A 89 -1.18 4.89 2.72
CA VAL A 89 -0.94 5.93 3.73
C VAL A 89 -0.69 5.31 5.09
N GLU A 90 -1.55 4.38 5.54
CA GLU A 90 -1.38 3.70 6.83
C GLU A 90 -0.04 2.95 6.90
N ILE A 91 0.34 2.24 5.84
CA ILE A 91 1.63 1.56 5.78
C ILE A 91 2.75 2.57 5.98
N ILE A 92 2.79 3.66 5.23
CA ILE A 92 3.85 4.68 5.34
C ILE A 92 3.88 5.30 6.75
N GLU A 93 2.73 5.70 7.28
CA GLU A 93 2.61 6.34 8.60
C GLU A 93 2.90 5.40 9.77
N SER A 94 2.87 4.07 9.56
CA SER A 94 3.27 3.09 10.57
C SER A 94 4.78 3.11 10.88
N HIS A 95 5.59 3.67 9.97
CA HIS A 95 7.04 3.83 10.15
C HIS A 95 7.35 5.15 10.85
N LYS A 96 7.81 5.07 12.11
CA LYS A 96 8.03 6.24 12.97
C LYS A 96 9.10 7.21 12.47
N ASN A 97 10.02 6.73 11.64
CA ASN A 97 11.10 7.52 11.04
C ASN A 97 10.69 8.16 9.71
N ILE A 98 9.45 7.99 9.25
CA ILE A 98 8.97 8.55 7.99
C ILE A 98 7.92 9.63 8.26
N THR A 99 8.13 10.81 7.66
CA THR A 99 7.10 11.84 7.57
C THR A 99 6.49 11.81 6.17
N LEU A 100 5.17 11.61 6.08
CA LEU A 100 4.43 11.65 4.83
C LEU A 100 3.80 13.03 4.61
N ILE A 101 4.09 13.63 3.45
CA ILE A 101 3.44 14.85 2.97
C ILE A 101 2.60 14.51 1.74
N LEU A 102 1.31 14.79 1.82
CA LEU A 102 0.36 14.64 0.73
C LEU A 102 0.21 16.00 0.02
N GLU A 103 0.69 16.09 -1.23
CA GLU A 103 0.61 17.29 -2.08
C GLU A 103 -0.33 17.06 -3.27
#